data_AF-A0A818X7Q1-F1
#
_entry.id   AF-A0A818X7Q1-F1
#
_cell.length_a   1.000
_cell.length_b   1.000
_cell.length_c   1.000
_cell.angle_alpha   90.00
_cell.angle_beta   90.00
_cell.angle_gamma   90.00
#
_symmetry.space_group_name_H-M   'P 1'
#
loop_
_entity.id
_entity.type
_entity.pdbx_description
1 polymer ?
#
loop_
_entity_poly.entity_id
_entity_poly.type
_entity_poly.pdbx_seq_one_letter_code
_entity_poly.pdbx_strand_id
1 'polypeptide(L)'
;MKLVCGHVISKDALNKLSIQNKLKYPYCPLVPRDVLHRLLEGLQTADKNGYGDGQHHQGLLPESKPTPVVGIGLDSCVIPIRHGGLFLVQSTAFFYPLVDDPYVMGKIACANVLSDVYAMGAVEIDNMLMLLSTSNKMTDKERDTIMPLILQGFKECAEEAGTSVQGGQTVINPWLIVGGVATAVCTQNEIIIPENAIVGDVLVLTKPLGTQVAVNAHQWLENPDRWNRIKSVISEDDVRKAYQRAMNSMARLNKIGASLMHKYNAHACTDVTGFGLLGHAQNLAKHQKHDVSFVIHNLPIIAKMATISKACGNAFGLLQGTSAETSGGLLVVLPREQAAAYCKDIQAQEGYQAWIIGVVEKGGRTAKIIDKPRIIEVPAKDTEGELW
;
A
#
# COMPACT_ATOMS: atom_id res chain seq x y z
N MET A 1 -9.08 -24.99 23.44
CA MET A 1 -8.47 -23.65 23.59
C MET A 1 -9.32 -22.66 22.80
N LYS A 2 -10.17 -21.87 23.48
CA LYS A 2 -11.03 -20.86 22.83
C LYS A 2 -10.18 -19.63 22.52
N LEU A 3 -9.84 -19.42 21.25
CA LEU A 3 -9.20 -18.19 20.79
C LEU A 3 -10.28 -17.10 20.72
N VAL A 4 -10.35 -16.30 21.78
CA VAL A 4 -11.06 -15.02 21.80
C VAL A 4 -10.04 -13.97 21.39
N CYS A 5 -10.05 -13.56 20.12
CA CYS A 5 -9.31 -12.37 19.69
C CYS A 5 -10.25 -11.17 19.84
N GLY A 6 -9.90 -10.27 20.76
CA GLY A 6 -10.70 -9.11 21.11
C GLY A 6 -10.63 -8.01 20.06
N HIS A 7 -11.77 -7.74 19.44
CA HIS A 7 -12.53 -6.49 19.58
C HIS A 7 -14.00 -6.89 19.41
N VAL A 8 -14.68 -7.13 20.53
CA VAL A 8 -16.12 -7.45 20.56
C VAL A 8 -16.88 -6.20 20.15
N ILE A 9 -17.28 -6.14 18.88
CA ILE A 9 -18.39 -5.30 18.45
C ILE A 9 -19.64 -5.88 19.13
N SER A 10 -20.35 -5.06 19.91
CA SER A 10 -21.57 -5.50 20.60
C SER A 10 -22.59 -6.01 19.57
N LYS A 11 -23.43 -6.97 19.98
CA LYS A 11 -24.54 -7.48 19.15
C LYS A 11 -25.44 -6.36 18.58
N ASP A 12 -25.52 -5.21 19.25
CA ASP A 12 -26.31 -4.06 18.79
C ASP A 12 -25.70 -3.33 17.59
N ALA A 13 -24.37 -3.34 17.45
CA ALA A 13 -23.69 -2.81 16.27
C ALA A 13 -23.77 -3.79 15.08
N LEU A 14 -24.00 -5.09 15.34
CA LEU A 14 -24.26 -6.09 14.32
C LEU A 14 -25.68 -6.00 13.74
N ASN A 15 -26.69 -5.67 14.56
CA ASN A 15 -28.07 -5.55 14.10
C ASN A 15 -28.37 -4.28 13.28
N LYS A 16 -27.49 -3.27 13.31
CA LYS A 16 -27.63 -2.04 12.49
C LYS A 16 -27.01 -2.14 11.09
N LEU A 17 -26.48 -3.31 10.71
CA LEU A 17 -25.76 -3.53 9.45
C LEU A 17 -26.63 -3.99 8.26
N SER A 18 -27.96 -4.14 8.41
CA SER A 18 -28.80 -4.77 7.37
C SER A 18 -29.80 -3.85 6.64
N ILE A 19 -29.62 -2.52 6.63
CA ILE A 19 -30.71 -1.63 6.15
C ILE A 19 -30.44 -0.93 4.79
N GLN A 20 -29.23 -0.95 4.19
CA GLN A 20 -28.98 -0.09 3.01
C GLN A 20 -28.06 -0.61 1.88
N ASN A 21 -27.82 -1.91 1.72
CA ASN A 21 -26.92 -2.41 0.65
C ASN A 21 -25.50 -1.78 0.67
N LYS A 22 -24.96 -1.45 1.86
CA LYS A 22 -23.63 -0.82 2.03
C LYS A 22 -22.65 -1.77 2.72
N LEU A 23 -21.39 -1.80 2.26
CA LEU A 23 -20.30 -2.59 2.85
C LEU A 23 -19.76 -1.91 4.11
N LYS A 24 -20.16 -2.37 5.30
CA LYS A 24 -19.71 -1.78 6.57
C LYS A 24 -18.84 -2.75 7.38
N TYR A 25 -17.52 -2.60 7.28
CA TYR A 25 -16.56 -3.30 8.13
C TYR A 25 -15.76 -2.30 8.97
N PRO A 26 -15.46 -2.61 10.26
CA PRO A 26 -14.46 -1.85 10.99
C PRO A 26 -13.11 -1.96 10.27
N TYR A 27 -12.37 -0.86 10.18
CA TYR A 27 -10.99 -0.88 9.69
C TYR A 27 -10.18 -1.87 10.57
N CYS A 28 -9.76 -2.99 10.00
CA CYS A 28 -9.02 -4.02 10.74
C CYS A 28 -7.52 -3.72 10.58
N PRO A 29 -6.78 -3.47 11.68
CA PRO A 29 -5.34 -3.28 11.58
C PRO A 29 -4.67 -4.58 11.15
N LEU A 30 -3.62 -4.49 10.33
CA LEU A 30 -2.68 -5.59 10.13
C LEU A 30 -2.15 -6.07 11.49
N VAL A 31 -1.74 -7.35 11.55
CA VAL A 31 -1.03 -7.87 12.72
C VAL A 31 0.16 -6.94 13.02
N PRO A 32 0.38 -6.54 14.29
CA PRO A 32 1.50 -5.68 14.64
C PRO A 32 2.81 -6.24 14.08
N ARG A 33 3.65 -5.36 13.54
CA ARG A 33 4.85 -5.74 12.79
C ARG A 33 5.79 -6.65 13.59
N ASP A 34 6.00 -6.36 14.86
CA ASP A 34 6.86 -7.16 15.74
C ASP A 34 6.31 -8.58 15.95
N VAL A 35 4.98 -8.73 15.97
CA VAL A 35 4.30 -10.03 16.02
C VAL A 35 4.46 -10.75 14.68
N LEU A 36 4.26 -10.06 13.56
CA LEU A 36 4.44 -10.63 12.23
C LEU A 36 5.85 -11.16 12.02
N HIS A 37 6.89 -10.37 12.34
CA HIS A 37 8.28 -10.84 12.22
C HIS A 37 8.52 -12.09 13.06
N ARG A 38 8.05 -12.14 14.31
CA ARG A 38 8.17 -13.33 15.17
C ARG A 38 7.46 -14.56 14.59
N LEU A 39 6.32 -14.38 13.94
CA LEU A 39 5.62 -15.49 13.27
C LEU A 39 6.38 -16.00 12.04
N LEU A 40 7.07 -15.11 11.33
CA LEU A 40 7.81 -15.42 10.11
C LEU A 40 9.22 -16.00 10.39
N GLU A 41 9.79 -15.78 11.58
CA GLU A 41 11.08 -16.36 11.99
C GLU A 41 11.13 -17.88 11.79
N GLY A 42 10.01 -18.59 12.06
CA GLY A 42 9.92 -20.04 11.87
C GLY A 42 9.97 -20.51 10.41
N LEU A 43 9.65 -19.64 9.45
CA LEU A 43 9.79 -19.93 8.02
C LEU A 43 11.21 -19.62 7.52
N GLN A 44 11.81 -18.54 8.02
CA GLN A 44 13.16 -18.11 7.63
C GLN A 44 14.27 -19.10 8.08
N THR A 45 14.01 -19.91 9.11
CA THR A 45 14.96 -20.95 9.55
C THR A 45 15.10 -22.12 8.57
N ALA A 46 14.11 -22.36 7.69
CA ALA A 46 14.19 -23.44 6.70
C ALA A 46 15.17 -23.11 5.55
N ASP A 47 15.29 -21.84 5.17
CA ASP A 47 16.18 -21.42 4.08
C ASP A 47 17.68 -21.50 4.44
N LYS A 48 18.03 -21.42 5.74
CA LYS A 48 19.41 -21.62 6.20
C LYS A 48 19.89 -23.08 6.11
N ASN A 49 18.96 -24.03 6.00
CA ASN A 49 19.27 -25.45 5.84
C ASN A 49 19.01 -25.97 4.40
N GLY A 50 18.48 -25.12 3.50
CA GLY A 50 18.15 -25.47 2.11
C GLY A 50 19.08 -24.87 1.05
N TYR A 51 19.78 -23.78 1.38
CA TYR A 51 20.89 -23.23 0.59
C TYR A 51 22.17 -23.34 1.43
N GLY A 52 22.69 -24.57 1.53
CA GLY A 52 23.94 -24.84 2.21
C GLY A 52 25.12 -24.11 1.57
N ASP A 53 26.05 -23.72 2.45
CA ASP A 53 27.42 -23.33 2.13
C ASP A 53 27.97 -24.00 0.86
N GLY A 54 28.23 -23.19 -0.16
CA GLY A 54 29.52 -23.12 -0.84
C GLY A 54 30.26 -24.37 -1.31
N GLN A 55 29.67 -25.56 -1.48
CA GLN A 55 30.41 -26.73 -1.97
C GLN A 55 29.65 -27.59 -3.00
N HIS A 56 30.26 -27.63 -4.20
CA HIS A 56 30.13 -28.64 -5.26
C HIS A 56 28.95 -28.59 -6.24
N HIS A 57 28.98 -27.60 -7.13
CA HIS A 57 28.83 -27.87 -8.57
C HIS A 57 30.02 -27.25 -9.34
N GLN A 58 31.13 -27.98 -9.41
CA GLN A 58 32.21 -27.69 -10.37
C GLN A 58 31.73 -28.08 -11.77
N GLY A 59 31.08 -27.13 -12.42
CA GLY A 59 30.71 -27.18 -13.83
C GLY A 59 30.70 -25.76 -14.37
N LEU A 60 31.88 -25.29 -14.79
CA LEU A 60 32.14 -24.15 -15.68
C LEU A 60 30.98 -23.15 -15.87
N LEU A 61 30.77 -22.27 -14.90
CA LEU A 61 30.10 -21.00 -15.13
C LEU A 61 31.08 -19.89 -14.73
N PRO A 62 31.33 -18.89 -15.60
CA PRO A 62 32.20 -17.76 -15.26
C PRO A 62 31.61 -17.00 -14.07
N GLU A 63 32.47 -16.47 -13.20
CA GLU A 63 32.11 -15.66 -12.01
C GLU A 63 30.92 -14.74 -12.31
N SER A 64 29.73 -15.17 -11.88
CA SER A 64 28.47 -14.52 -12.24
C SER A 64 28.16 -13.42 -11.23
N LYS A 65 27.72 -12.27 -11.76
CA LYS A 65 27.21 -11.15 -10.97
C LYS A 65 26.23 -11.65 -9.90
N PRO A 66 26.17 -11.04 -8.71
CA PRO A 66 25.23 -11.46 -7.68
C PRO A 66 23.79 -11.44 -8.22
N THR A 67 23.18 -12.61 -8.26
CA THR A 67 21.79 -12.81 -8.69
C THR A 67 20.86 -12.17 -7.67
N PRO A 68 19.94 -11.28 -8.05
CA PRO A 68 19.00 -10.69 -7.12
C PRO A 68 18.06 -11.78 -6.59
N VAL A 69 18.04 -11.92 -5.28
CA VAL A 69 17.09 -12.77 -4.57
C VAL A 69 16.51 -11.92 -3.46
N VAL A 70 15.19 -11.78 -3.45
CA VAL A 70 14.45 -11.09 -2.38
C VAL A 70 13.49 -12.09 -1.77
N GLY A 71 13.73 -12.43 -0.51
CA GLY A 71 12.88 -13.31 0.29
C GLY A 71 11.86 -12.55 1.12
N ILE A 72 11.41 -13.18 2.22
CA ILE A 72 10.46 -12.58 3.16
C ILE A 72 11.04 -11.31 3.80
N GLY A 73 10.31 -10.20 3.72
CA GLY A 73 10.62 -8.96 4.47
C GLY A 73 10.42 -7.66 3.70
N LEU A 74 10.23 -7.72 2.39
CA LEU A 74 9.98 -6.59 1.49
C LEU A 74 8.64 -6.77 0.75
N ASP A 75 8.32 -5.85 -0.16
CA ASP A 75 7.02 -5.73 -0.83
C ASP A 75 6.69 -6.95 -1.70
N SER A 76 7.66 -7.46 -2.46
CA SER A 76 7.52 -8.67 -3.28
C SER A 76 8.68 -9.64 -3.07
N CYS A 77 8.47 -10.92 -3.36
CA CYS A 77 9.58 -11.83 -3.55
C CYS A 77 10.19 -11.66 -4.95
N VAL A 78 11.50 -11.90 -5.07
CA VAL A 78 12.23 -11.98 -6.34
C VAL A 78 12.97 -13.31 -6.36
N ILE A 79 12.55 -14.21 -7.25
CA ILE A 79 13.05 -15.59 -7.29
C ILE A 79 13.63 -15.87 -8.69
N PRO A 80 14.92 -16.22 -8.81
CA PRO A 80 15.50 -16.65 -10.08
C PRO A 80 14.79 -17.91 -10.56
N ILE A 81 14.28 -17.89 -11.79
CA ILE A 81 13.62 -19.08 -12.33
C ILE A 81 14.65 -20.05 -12.91
N ARG A 82 14.26 -21.32 -13.08
CA ARG A 82 15.13 -22.37 -13.65
C ARG A 82 15.67 -22.05 -15.06
N HIS A 83 15.01 -21.15 -15.78
CA HIS A 83 15.42 -20.67 -17.09
C HIS A 83 16.26 -19.40 -16.89
N GLY A 84 17.54 -19.45 -17.27
CA GLY A 84 18.53 -18.42 -16.94
C GLY A 84 18.16 -17.02 -17.43
N GLY A 85 18.49 -16.00 -16.62
CA GLY A 85 18.32 -14.58 -16.96
C GLY A 85 16.94 -14.00 -16.64
N LEU A 86 16.03 -14.78 -16.07
CA LEU A 86 14.67 -14.36 -15.71
C LEU A 86 14.39 -14.56 -14.21
N PHE A 87 13.48 -13.74 -13.69
CA PHE A 87 13.11 -13.67 -12.29
C PHE A 87 11.60 -13.60 -12.14
N LEU A 88 11.06 -14.40 -11.23
CA LEU A 88 9.68 -14.28 -10.78
C LEU A 88 9.61 -13.16 -9.74
N VAL A 89 8.81 -12.13 -10.02
CA VAL A 89 8.42 -11.10 -9.06
C VAL A 89 6.96 -11.33 -8.71
N GLN A 90 6.66 -11.55 -7.43
CA GLN A 90 5.30 -11.87 -7.01
C GLN A 90 4.97 -11.28 -5.63
N SER A 91 3.75 -10.77 -5.51
CA SER A 91 3.16 -10.39 -4.22
C SER A 91 1.71 -10.84 -4.11
N THR A 92 1.23 -10.92 -2.87
CA THR A 92 -0.16 -11.19 -2.51
C THR A 92 -0.62 -10.19 -1.46
N ALA A 93 -1.82 -9.65 -1.64
CA ALA A 93 -2.43 -8.74 -0.68
C ALA A 93 -3.94 -8.93 -0.63
N PHE A 94 -4.53 -8.71 0.54
CA PHE A 94 -5.98 -8.67 0.70
C PHE A 94 -6.34 -7.78 1.90
N PHE A 95 -7.55 -7.25 1.89
CA PHE A 95 -8.09 -6.48 3.00
C PHE A 95 -9.62 -6.52 3.01
N TYR A 96 -10.20 -5.91 4.04
CA TYR A 96 -11.64 -5.80 4.22
C TYR A 96 -12.18 -4.55 3.55
N PRO A 97 -13.43 -4.55 3.07
CA PRO A 97 -14.01 -3.38 2.44
C PRO A 97 -13.98 -2.15 3.35
N LEU A 98 -13.47 -1.05 2.79
CA LEU A 98 -13.31 0.22 3.49
C LEU A 98 -14.11 1.35 2.83
N VAL A 99 -14.64 1.13 1.62
CA VAL A 99 -15.52 2.07 0.92
C VAL A 99 -16.91 1.48 0.71
N ASP A 100 -17.92 2.35 0.64
CA ASP A 100 -19.32 1.95 0.46
C ASP A 100 -19.61 1.52 -0.99
N ASP A 101 -18.91 2.10 -1.97
CA ASP A 101 -19.06 1.81 -3.39
C ASP A 101 -18.34 0.48 -3.76
N PRO A 102 -19.07 -0.59 -4.11
CA PRO A 102 -18.46 -1.89 -4.38
C PRO A 102 -17.57 -1.90 -5.63
N TYR A 103 -17.89 -1.10 -6.65
CA TYR A 103 -17.08 -1.05 -7.87
C TYR A 103 -15.75 -0.36 -7.59
N VAL A 104 -15.76 0.78 -6.89
CA VAL A 104 -14.53 1.44 -6.46
C VAL A 104 -13.73 0.57 -5.49
N MET A 105 -14.41 -0.18 -4.62
CA MET A 105 -13.76 -1.15 -3.73
C MET A 105 -12.98 -2.22 -4.51
N GLY A 106 -13.54 -2.72 -5.61
CA GLY A 106 -12.85 -3.63 -6.53
C GLY A 106 -11.59 -3.00 -7.16
N LYS A 107 -11.70 -1.75 -7.63
CA LYS A 107 -10.55 -0.99 -8.17
C LYS A 107 -9.44 -0.81 -7.14
N ILE A 108 -9.78 -0.37 -5.92
CA ILE A 108 -8.81 -0.19 -4.84
C ILE A 108 -8.13 -1.52 -4.49
N ALA A 109 -8.87 -2.62 -4.47
CA ALA A 109 -8.30 -3.93 -4.16
C ALA A 109 -7.29 -4.38 -5.23
N CYS A 110 -7.61 -4.20 -6.51
CA CYS A 110 -6.68 -4.50 -7.60
C CYS A 110 -5.43 -3.62 -7.54
N ALA A 111 -5.61 -2.30 -7.38
CA ALA A 111 -4.50 -1.35 -7.28
C ALA A 111 -3.57 -1.66 -6.11
N ASN A 112 -4.12 -2.07 -4.96
CA ASN A 112 -3.32 -2.46 -3.79
C ASN A 112 -2.49 -3.72 -4.07
N VAL A 113 -3.07 -4.73 -4.73
CA VAL A 113 -2.35 -5.98 -5.05
C VAL A 113 -1.20 -5.72 -6.02
N LEU A 114 -1.40 -4.82 -6.98
CA LEU A 114 -0.37 -4.45 -7.96
C LEU A 114 0.74 -3.56 -7.36
N SER A 115 0.42 -2.82 -6.29
CA SER A 115 1.30 -1.82 -5.68
C SER A 115 2.65 -2.41 -5.25
N ASP A 116 2.67 -3.60 -4.65
CA ASP A 116 3.89 -4.27 -4.21
C ASP A 116 4.83 -4.64 -5.37
N VAL A 117 4.27 -5.05 -6.53
CA VAL A 117 5.06 -5.38 -7.72
C VAL A 117 5.61 -4.11 -8.36
N TYR A 118 4.80 -3.04 -8.38
CA TYR A 118 5.25 -1.70 -8.79
C TYR A 118 6.34 -1.13 -7.88
N ALA A 119 6.34 -1.44 -6.58
CA ALA A 119 7.41 -1.03 -5.66
C ALA A 119 8.77 -1.64 -6.03
N MET A 120 8.78 -2.77 -6.74
CA MET A 120 10.00 -3.39 -7.29
C MET A 120 10.40 -2.82 -8.66
N GLY A 121 9.69 -1.83 -9.19
CA GLY A 121 9.91 -1.28 -10.53
C GLY A 121 9.42 -2.16 -11.68
N ALA A 122 8.80 -3.31 -11.40
CA ALA A 122 8.21 -4.17 -12.42
C ALA A 122 6.87 -3.58 -12.88
N VAL A 123 6.84 -3.12 -14.14
CA VAL A 123 5.68 -2.40 -14.72
C VAL A 123 4.73 -3.32 -15.48
N GLU A 124 5.29 -4.33 -16.16
CA GLU A 124 4.53 -5.32 -16.91
C GLU A 124 4.14 -6.47 -15.98
N ILE A 125 2.84 -6.73 -15.86
CA ILE A 125 2.28 -7.74 -14.97
C ILE A 125 1.71 -8.86 -15.82
N ASP A 126 2.33 -10.04 -15.80
CA ASP A 126 1.94 -11.15 -16.66
C ASP A 126 0.59 -11.75 -16.26
N ASN A 127 0.30 -11.81 -14.96
CA ASN A 127 -0.87 -12.50 -14.47
C ASN A 127 -1.38 -11.97 -13.12
N MET A 128 -2.70 -11.92 -12.97
CA MET A 128 -3.36 -11.76 -11.68
C MET A 128 -4.23 -12.97 -11.30
N LEU A 129 -4.26 -13.29 -10.00
CA LEU A 129 -5.28 -14.14 -9.39
C LEU A 129 -6.12 -13.31 -8.43
N MET A 130 -7.42 -13.56 -8.36
CA MET A 130 -8.31 -12.86 -7.43
C MET A 130 -8.62 -13.71 -6.20
N LEU A 131 -8.43 -13.15 -5.02
CA LEU A 131 -8.77 -13.76 -3.74
C LEU A 131 -10.01 -13.06 -3.18
N LEU A 132 -11.08 -13.84 -3.04
CA LEU A 132 -12.39 -13.29 -2.68
C LEU A 132 -13.02 -14.14 -1.58
N SER A 133 -13.78 -13.47 -0.72
CA SER A 133 -14.81 -14.18 0.04
C SER A 133 -16.16 -13.52 -0.19
N THR A 134 -17.22 -14.18 0.25
CA THR A 134 -18.56 -13.61 0.38
C THR A 134 -18.92 -13.63 1.86
N SER A 135 -19.54 -12.56 2.36
CA SER A 135 -19.90 -12.51 3.78
C SER A 135 -21.11 -13.40 4.05
N ASN A 136 -21.02 -14.30 5.04
CA ASN A 136 -22.16 -15.12 5.49
C ASN A 136 -23.31 -14.31 6.14
N LYS A 137 -23.17 -12.99 6.22
CA LYS A 137 -24.19 -12.05 6.70
C LYS A 137 -24.94 -11.35 5.57
N MET A 138 -24.45 -11.44 4.34
CA MET A 138 -25.17 -10.92 3.18
C MET A 138 -26.28 -11.89 2.80
N THR A 139 -27.43 -11.33 2.45
CA THR A 139 -28.47 -12.07 1.73
C THR A 139 -27.97 -12.44 0.33
N ASP A 140 -28.57 -13.47 -0.29
CA ASP A 140 -28.25 -13.83 -1.68
C ASP A 140 -28.44 -12.65 -2.64
N LYS A 141 -29.49 -11.84 -2.43
CA LYS A 141 -29.75 -10.63 -3.23
C LYS A 141 -28.65 -9.59 -3.10
N GLU A 142 -28.17 -9.32 -1.87
CA GLU A 142 -27.05 -8.41 -1.66
C GLU A 142 -25.78 -8.94 -2.30
N ARG A 143 -25.46 -10.23 -2.11
CA ARG A 143 -24.31 -10.89 -2.74
C ARG A 143 -24.36 -10.74 -4.26
N ASP A 144 -25.47 -11.10 -4.88
CA ASP A 144 -25.62 -11.12 -6.35
C ASP A 144 -25.68 -9.71 -6.96
N THR A 145 -25.83 -8.66 -6.12
CA THR A 145 -25.75 -7.26 -6.53
C THR A 145 -24.34 -6.68 -6.32
N ILE A 146 -23.75 -6.91 -5.15
CA ILE A 146 -22.50 -6.28 -4.71
C ILE A 146 -21.29 -6.96 -5.34
N MET A 147 -21.27 -8.30 -5.39
CA MET A 147 -20.09 -9.04 -5.84
C MET A 147 -19.75 -8.79 -7.32
N PRO A 148 -20.72 -8.75 -8.26
CA PRO A 148 -20.41 -8.42 -9.66
C PRO A 148 -19.76 -7.03 -9.83
N LEU A 149 -20.16 -6.04 -9.03
CA LEU A 149 -19.56 -4.70 -9.06
C LEU A 149 -18.10 -4.71 -8.60
N ILE A 150 -17.79 -5.43 -7.51
CA ILE A 150 -16.40 -5.63 -7.04
C ILE A 150 -15.56 -6.31 -8.12
N LEU A 151 -16.09 -7.39 -8.72
CA LEU A 151 -15.42 -8.11 -9.80
C LEU A 151 -15.17 -7.20 -11.01
N GLN A 152 -16.16 -6.39 -11.40
CA GLN A 152 -16.04 -5.46 -12.52
C GLN A 152 -14.98 -4.39 -12.26
N GLY A 153 -14.97 -3.77 -11.08
CA GLY A 153 -13.97 -2.78 -10.72
C GLY A 153 -12.56 -3.36 -10.67
N PHE A 154 -12.40 -4.57 -10.13
CA PHE A 154 -11.12 -5.26 -10.11
C PHE A 154 -10.63 -5.58 -11.53
N LYS A 155 -11.52 -6.11 -12.37
CA LYS A 155 -11.23 -6.44 -13.77
C LYS A 155 -10.79 -5.23 -14.57
N GLU A 156 -11.53 -4.12 -14.51
CA GLU A 156 -11.19 -2.91 -15.28
C GLU A 156 -9.87 -2.29 -14.80
N CYS A 157 -9.57 -2.33 -13.50
CA CYS A 157 -8.28 -1.89 -12.98
C CYS A 157 -7.13 -2.78 -13.47
N ALA A 158 -7.34 -4.10 -13.60
CA ALA A 158 -6.36 -5.01 -14.18
C ALA A 158 -6.14 -4.72 -15.68
N GLU A 159 -7.21 -4.45 -16.42
CA GLU A 159 -7.14 -4.05 -17.83
C GLU A 159 -6.37 -2.72 -18.00
N GLU A 160 -6.61 -1.72 -17.14
CA GLU A 160 -5.84 -0.46 -17.09
C GLU A 160 -4.35 -0.72 -16.80
N ALA A 161 -4.04 -1.68 -15.92
CA ALA A 161 -2.68 -2.11 -15.63
C ALA A 161 -2.01 -2.85 -16.80
N GLY A 162 -2.77 -3.25 -17.84
CA GLY A 162 -2.27 -4.02 -18.98
C GLY A 162 -2.19 -5.53 -18.70
N THR A 163 -2.93 -6.02 -17.71
CA THR A 163 -2.96 -7.43 -17.30
C THR A 163 -4.40 -7.95 -17.23
N SER A 164 -4.56 -9.20 -16.83
CA SER A 164 -5.86 -9.83 -16.69
C SER A 164 -5.90 -10.81 -15.51
N VAL A 165 -7.12 -11.01 -14.99
CA VAL A 165 -7.38 -12.00 -13.95
C VAL A 165 -7.63 -13.36 -14.62
N GLN A 166 -6.73 -14.32 -14.43
CA GLN A 166 -6.80 -15.65 -15.08
C GLN A 166 -7.23 -16.77 -14.13
N GLY A 167 -7.56 -16.44 -12.89
CA GLY A 167 -7.99 -17.41 -11.90
C GLY A 167 -8.20 -16.78 -10.53
N GLY A 168 -8.52 -17.62 -9.56
CA GLY A 168 -8.78 -17.15 -8.20
C GLY A 168 -9.51 -18.17 -7.35
N GLN A 169 -9.85 -17.76 -6.13
CA GLN A 169 -10.64 -18.55 -5.21
C GLN A 169 -11.69 -17.66 -4.54
N THR A 170 -12.93 -18.15 -4.47
CA THR A 170 -14.02 -17.50 -3.73
C THR A 170 -14.53 -18.44 -2.65
N VAL A 171 -14.59 -17.96 -1.40
CA VAL A 171 -15.08 -18.75 -0.25
C VAL A 171 -16.19 -18.02 0.53
N ILE A 172 -16.95 -18.74 1.36
CA ILE A 172 -17.85 -18.10 2.34
C ILE A 172 -17.07 -17.81 3.61
N ASN A 173 -17.17 -16.59 4.14
CA ASN A 173 -16.46 -16.15 5.34
C ASN A 173 -17.33 -15.19 6.18
N PRO A 174 -17.15 -15.02 7.50
CA PRO A 174 -17.93 -14.04 8.25
C PRO A 174 -17.75 -12.59 7.77
N TRP A 175 -16.60 -12.27 7.19
CA TRP A 175 -16.27 -10.96 6.66
C TRP A 175 -15.94 -11.02 5.18
N LEU A 176 -16.34 -9.99 4.43
CA LEU A 176 -15.94 -9.86 3.03
C LEU A 176 -14.44 -9.55 2.96
N ILE A 177 -13.73 -10.28 2.11
CA ILE A 177 -12.30 -10.12 1.84
C ILE A 177 -12.16 -9.94 0.34
N VAL A 178 -11.40 -8.93 -0.05
CA VAL A 178 -11.06 -8.67 -1.45
C VAL A 178 -9.55 -8.51 -1.53
N GLY A 179 -8.95 -9.18 -2.51
CA GLY A 179 -7.50 -9.18 -2.70
C GLY A 179 -7.10 -10.01 -3.90
N GLY A 180 -5.84 -10.40 -3.96
CA GLY A 180 -5.30 -11.10 -5.10
C GLY A 180 -3.81 -11.35 -5.02
N VAL A 181 -3.30 -11.90 -6.11
CA VAL A 181 -1.88 -12.13 -6.36
C VAL A 181 -1.53 -11.44 -7.67
N ALA A 182 -0.44 -10.70 -7.70
CA ALA A 182 0.15 -10.18 -8.93
C ALA A 182 1.50 -10.86 -9.17
N THR A 183 1.73 -11.29 -10.41
CA THR A 183 2.94 -11.99 -10.82
C THR A 183 3.49 -11.36 -12.09
N ALA A 184 4.81 -11.13 -12.12
CA ALA A 184 5.57 -10.72 -13.28
C ALA A 184 6.83 -11.59 -13.43
N VAL A 185 7.24 -11.84 -14.67
CA VAL A 185 8.49 -12.49 -15.04
C VAL A 185 9.38 -11.41 -15.66
N CYS A 186 10.39 -11.02 -14.91
CA CYS A 186 11.24 -9.88 -15.24
C CYS A 186 12.65 -10.34 -15.59
N THR A 187 13.30 -9.59 -16.47
CA THR A 187 14.76 -9.55 -16.58
C THR A 187 15.35 -8.69 -15.45
N GLN A 188 16.66 -8.77 -15.26
CA GLN A 188 17.37 -7.98 -14.24
C GLN A 188 17.09 -6.47 -14.33
N ASN A 189 17.02 -5.93 -15.55
CA ASN A 189 16.91 -4.49 -15.78
C ASN A 189 15.49 -3.95 -15.57
N GLU A 190 14.51 -4.84 -15.43
CA GLU A 190 13.11 -4.47 -15.16
C GLU A 190 12.83 -4.43 -13.65
N ILE A 191 13.82 -4.76 -12.82
CA ILE A 191 13.70 -4.79 -11.36
C ILE A 191 14.62 -3.75 -10.73
N ILE A 192 14.07 -3.01 -9.77
CA ILE A 192 14.79 -2.11 -8.87
C ILE A 192 14.87 -2.82 -7.52
N ILE A 193 16.07 -3.27 -7.15
CA ILE A 193 16.28 -3.94 -5.87
C ILE A 193 16.28 -2.90 -4.75
N PRO A 194 15.43 -3.05 -3.71
CA PRO A 194 15.15 -2.00 -2.73
C PRO A 194 16.21 -1.88 -1.62
N GLU A 195 17.49 -1.88 -1.98
CA GLU A 195 18.61 -1.98 -1.02
C GLU A 195 19.80 -1.04 -1.28
N ASN A 196 19.73 -0.15 -2.28
CA ASN A 196 20.87 0.64 -2.75
C ASN A 196 20.83 2.14 -2.37
N ALA A 197 20.03 2.55 -1.39
CA ALA A 197 20.00 3.94 -0.94
C ALA A 197 21.38 4.43 -0.46
N ILE A 198 21.76 5.65 -0.84
CA ILE A 198 23.03 6.28 -0.48
C ILE A 198 22.82 7.61 0.26
N VAL A 199 23.85 8.06 0.98
CA VAL A 199 23.82 9.36 1.66
C VAL A 199 23.69 10.48 0.63
N GLY A 200 22.75 11.41 0.87
CA GLY A 200 22.49 12.54 -0.02
C GLY A 200 21.24 12.38 -0.89
N ASP A 201 20.78 11.13 -1.08
CA ASP A 201 19.50 10.83 -1.71
C ASP A 201 18.34 11.54 -1.00
N VAL A 202 17.21 11.62 -1.70
CA VAL A 202 15.96 12.17 -1.17
C VAL A 202 14.84 11.15 -1.24
N LEU A 203 13.87 11.34 -0.35
CA LEU A 203 12.68 10.51 -0.26
C LEU A 203 11.53 11.21 -1.00
N VAL A 204 10.95 10.54 -1.98
CA VAL A 204 9.79 11.00 -2.75
C VAL A 204 8.58 10.14 -2.42
N LEU A 205 7.45 10.76 -2.10
CA LEU A 205 6.17 10.09 -1.88
C LEU A 205 5.20 10.43 -3.02
N THR A 206 4.58 9.42 -3.63
CA THR A 206 3.75 9.63 -4.85
C THR A 206 2.25 9.79 -4.60
N LYS A 207 1.75 9.49 -3.40
CA LYS A 207 0.34 9.71 -3.00
C LYS A 207 0.25 10.38 -1.64
N PRO A 208 -0.81 11.17 -1.38
CA PRO A 208 -1.03 11.76 -0.07
C PRO A 208 -1.39 10.70 0.99
N LEU A 209 -1.09 11.02 2.25
CA LEU A 209 -1.44 10.23 3.42
C LEU A 209 -2.83 10.61 3.97
N GLY A 210 -3.34 9.79 4.88
CA GLY A 210 -4.57 10.06 5.63
C GLY A 210 -5.81 9.34 5.09
N THR A 211 -5.63 8.28 4.29
CA THR A 211 -6.75 7.52 3.70
C THR A 211 -7.63 6.89 4.79
N GLN A 212 -7.03 6.30 5.83
CA GLN A 212 -7.76 5.75 6.98
C GLN A 212 -8.60 6.82 7.69
N VAL A 213 -8.06 8.02 7.87
CA VAL A 213 -8.77 9.12 8.53
C VAL A 213 -9.97 9.56 7.69
N ALA A 214 -9.80 9.71 6.37
CA ALA A 214 -10.86 10.10 5.45
C ALA A 214 -12.01 9.09 5.43
N VAL A 215 -11.67 7.81 5.33
CA VAL A 215 -12.63 6.70 5.33
C VAL A 215 -13.38 6.62 6.66
N ASN A 216 -12.67 6.68 7.79
CA ASN A 216 -13.30 6.61 9.10
C ASN A 216 -14.19 7.83 9.34
N ALA A 217 -13.75 9.04 8.98
CA ALA A 217 -14.55 10.25 9.09
C ALA A 217 -15.86 10.14 8.29
N HIS A 218 -15.80 9.59 7.07
CA HIS A 218 -16.99 9.33 6.25
C HIS A 218 -17.95 8.35 6.91
N GLN A 219 -17.45 7.22 7.41
CA GLN A 219 -18.26 6.25 8.14
C GLN A 219 -18.89 6.84 9.40
N TRP A 220 -18.22 7.81 10.04
CA TRP A 220 -18.73 8.43 11.25
C TRP A 220 -19.90 9.37 11.00
N LEU A 221 -20.13 9.86 9.77
CA LEU A 221 -21.33 10.65 9.43
C LEU A 221 -22.63 9.93 9.81
N GLU A 222 -22.64 8.60 9.71
CA GLU A 222 -23.79 7.75 10.05
C GLU A 222 -23.76 7.25 11.51
N ASN A 223 -22.80 7.68 12.31
CA ASN A 223 -22.65 7.32 13.72
C ASN A 223 -22.63 8.59 14.59
N PRO A 224 -23.78 8.99 15.18
CA PRO A 224 -23.89 10.24 15.93
C PRO A 224 -22.83 10.40 17.02
N ASP A 225 -22.52 9.33 17.77
CA ASP A 225 -21.54 9.37 18.87
C ASP A 225 -20.12 9.66 18.37
N ARG A 226 -19.75 9.13 17.20
CA ARG A 226 -18.44 9.38 16.59
C ARG A 226 -18.41 10.71 15.83
N TRP A 227 -19.47 11.05 15.10
CA TRP A 227 -19.59 12.35 14.42
C TRP A 227 -19.48 13.52 15.39
N ASN A 228 -20.12 13.42 16.55
CA ASN A 228 -20.07 14.43 17.60
C ASN A 228 -18.64 14.78 18.06
N ARG A 229 -17.66 13.89 17.86
CA ARG A 229 -16.26 14.13 18.22
C ARG A 229 -15.54 15.08 17.27
N ILE A 230 -15.98 15.16 16.02
CA ILE A 230 -15.28 15.89 14.95
C ILE A 230 -16.12 16.98 14.29
N LYS A 231 -17.44 16.99 14.49
CA LYS A 231 -18.38 17.96 13.88
C LYS A 231 -18.06 19.44 14.17
N SER A 232 -17.31 19.74 15.23
CA SER A 232 -16.90 21.10 15.58
C SER A 232 -15.68 21.59 14.78
N VAL A 233 -14.94 20.69 14.14
CA VAL A 233 -13.69 21.00 13.43
C VAL A 233 -13.75 20.74 11.93
N ILE A 234 -14.81 20.09 11.44
CA ILE A 234 -14.98 19.77 10.01
C ILE A 234 -16.46 19.72 9.61
N SER A 235 -16.77 20.19 8.40
CA SER A 235 -18.10 20.10 7.80
C SER A 235 -18.36 18.72 7.17
N GLU A 236 -19.62 18.34 6.98
CA GLU A 236 -19.95 17.09 6.26
C GLU A 236 -19.47 17.12 4.80
N ASP A 237 -19.50 18.30 4.17
CA ASP A 237 -19.04 18.49 2.80
C ASP A 237 -17.53 18.26 2.66
N ASP A 238 -16.73 18.79 3.59
CA ASP A 238 -15.28 18.53 3.63
C ASP A 238 -14.97 17.04 3.85
N VAL A 239 -15.75 16.34 4.68
CA VAL A 239 -15.60 14.89 4.87
C VAL A 239 -15.88 14.13 3.57
N ARG A 240 -16.96 14.47 2.86
CA ARG A 240 -17.30 13.82 1.58
C ARG A 240 -16.24 14.10 0.51
N LYS A 241 -15.71 15.33 0.45
CA LYS A 241 -14.60 15.70 -0.44
C LYS A 241 -13.32 14.92 -0.13
N ALA A 242 -12.94 14.82 1.14
CA ALA A 242 -11.77 14.04 1.56
C ALA A 242 -11.93 12.54 1.28
N TYR A 243 -13.14 12.00 1.49
CA TYR A 243 -13.47 10.62 1.16
C TYR A 243 -13.32 10.33 -0.33
N GLN A 244 -13.86 11.19 -1.20
CA GLN A 244 -13.69 11.07 -2.65
C GLN A 244 -12.22 11.16 -3.08
N ARG A 245 -11.46 12.11 -2.51
CA ARG A 245 -10.00 12.21 -2.75
C ARG A 245 -9.26 10.94 -2.33
N ALA A 246 -9.61 10.37 -1.18
CA ALA A 246 -9.05 9.12 -0.72
C ALA A 246 -9.39 7.97 -1.68
N MET A 247 -10.66 7.83 -2.09
CA MET A 247 -11.07 6.80 -3.07
C MET A 247 -10.29 6.90 -4.38
N ASN A 248 -10.18 8.10 -4.95
CA ASN A 248 -9.43 8.33 -6.19
C ASN A 248 -7.94 8.00 -6.01
N SER A 249 -7.33 8.44 -4.91
CA SER A 249 -5.94 8.15 -4.59
C SER A 249 -5.70 6.64 -4.43
N MET A 250 -6.58 5.95 -3.70
CA MET A 250 -6.47 4.51 -3.44
C MET A 250 -6.72 3.67 -4.71
N ALA A 251 -7.59 4.10 -5.62
CA ALA A 251 -7.88 3.41 -6.87
C ALA A 251 -6.79 3.62 -7.94
N ARG A 252 -5.97 4.68 -7.82
CA ARG A 252 -4.90 4.99 -8.79
C ARG A 252 -3.79 3.94 -8.74
N LEU A 253 -3.36 3.44 -9.90
CA LEU A 253 -2.20 2.55 -10.00
C LEU A 253 -0.89 3.29 -9.66
N ASN A 254 0.10 2.57 -9.14
CA ASN A 254 1.47 3.09 -8.97
C ASN A 254 2.33 2.89 -10.25
N LYS A 255 1.70 2.54 -11.38
CA LYS A 255 2.34 2.12 -12.64
C LYS A 255 3.29 3.17 -13.23
N ILE A 256 2.85 4.42 -13.37
CA ILE A 256 3.72 5.49 -13.92
C ILE A 256 4.85 5.81 -12.95
N GLY A 257 4.55 5.85 -11.64
CA GLY A 257 5.55 6.00 -10.60
C GLY A 257 6.68 4.96 -10.72
N ALA A 258 6.31 3.68 -10.90
CA ALA A 258 7.25 2.58 -11.09
C ALA A 258 8.05 2.68 -12.39
N SER A 259 7.39 2.99 -13.51
CA SER A 259 8.05 3.16 -14.81
C SER A 259 9.12 4.26 -14.76
N LEU A 260 8.79 5.40 -14.13
CA LEU A 260 9.70 6.52 -14.01
C LEU A 260 10.88 6.26 -13.06
N MET A 261 10.77 5.29 -12.15
CA MET A 261 11.89 4.95 -11.26
C MET A 261 13.12 4.50 -12.05
N HIS A 262 12.93 3.74 -13.13
CA HIS A 262 14.01 3.32 -14.04
C HIS A 262 14.65 4.52 -14.74
N LYS A 263 13.83 5.42 -15.30
CA LYS A 263 14.29 6.62 -16.01
C LYS A 263 15.13 7.54 -15.12
N TYR A 264 14.75 7.66 -13.85
CA TYR A 264 15.37 8.58 -12.89
C TYR A 264 16.33 7.90 -11.92
N ASN A 265 16.70 6.65 -12.19
CA ASN A 265 17.70 5.88 -11.46
C ASN A 265 17.41 5.78 -9.95
N ALA A 266 16.18 5.39 -9.59
CA ALA A 266 15.83 5.14 -8.20
C ALA A 266 16.74 4.07 -7.57
N HIS A 267 17.13 4.31 -6.33
CA HIS A 267 18.05 3.45 -5.59
C HIS A 267 17.33 2.42 -4.71
N ALA A 268 16.14 2.76 -4.25
CA ALA A 268 15.29 1.86 -3.48
C ALA A 268 13.83 2.35 -3.52
N CYS A 269 12.88 1.46 -3.27
CA CYS A 269 11.47 1.80 -3.19
C CYS A 269 10.73 0.82 -2.28
N THR A 270 9.64 1.27 -1.68
CA THR A 270 8.59 0.47 -1.03
C THR A 270 7.26 1.18 -1.29
N ASP A 271 6.13 0.52 -1.15
CA ASP A 271 4.85 1.22 -1.08
C ASP A 271 4.47 1.60 0.36
N VAL A 272 3.48 2.47 0.54
CA VAL A 272 2.98 2.87 1.86
C VAL A 272 1.57 2.32 2.05
N THR A 273 1.43 1.29 2.88
CA THR A 273 0.14 0.64 3.17
C THR A 273 -0.11 0.53 4.67
N GLY A 274 -0.43 -0.66 5.19
CA GLY A 274 -1.10 -0.83 6.48
C GLY A 274 -0.24 -0.53 7.71
N PHE A 275 1.08 -0.37 7.57
CA PHE A 275 1.96 0.05 8.67
C PHE A 275 2.20 1.57 8.75
N GLY A 276 1.63 2.33 7.82
CA GLY A 276 1.83 3.77 7.71
C GLY A 276 3.23 4.16 7.23
N LEU A 277 3.38 5.44 6.88
CA LEU A 277 4.61 5.98 6.28
C LEU A 277 5.88 5.64 7.09
N LEU A 278 5.87 5.89 8.40
CA LEU A 278 7.04 5.64 9.25
C LEU A 278 7.34 4.14 9.31
N GLY A 279 6.31 3.32 9.40
CA GLY A 279 6.46 1.88 9.34
C GLY A 279 7.19 1.47 8.06
N HIS A 280 6.63 1.76 6.89
CA HIS A 280 7.20 1.33 5.61
C HIS A 280 8.62 1.90 5.40
N ALA A 281 8.86 3.17 5.77
CA ALA A 281 10.18 3.78 5.73
C ALA A 281 11.20 3.05 6.64
N GLN A 282 10.81 2.63 7.84
CA GLN A 282 11.68 1.85 8.74
C GLN A 282 12.01 0.48 8.16
N ASN A 283 11.03 -0.17 7.51
CA ASN A 283 11.26 -1.46 6.88
C ASN A 283 12.24 -1.34 5.72
N LEU A 284 12.04 -0.34 4.85
CA LEU A 284 12.96 -0.07 3.75
C LEU A 284 14.36 0.28 4.25
N ALA A 285 14.49 1.19 5.23
CA ALA A 285 15.77 1.60 5.79
C ALA A 285 16.57 0.40 6.34
N LYS A 286 15.91 -0.55 7.00
CA LYS A 286 16.53 -1.75 7.59
C LYS A 286 17.21 -2.65 6.55
N HIS A 287 16.70 -2.67 5.32
CA HIS A 287 17.19 -3.53 4.24
C HIS A 287 18.26 -2.87 3.37
N GLN A 288 18.66 -1.62 3.66
CA GLN A 288 19.70 -0.96 2.87
C GLN A 288 21.08 -1.59 3.12
N LYS A 289 21.87 -1.75 2.05
CA LYS A 289 23.27 -2.22 2.16
C LYS A 289 24.16 -1.20 2.86
N HIS A 290 23.97 0.07 2.54
CA HIS A 290 24.74 1.16 3.11
C HIS A 290 24.27 1.52 4.53
N ASP A 291 25.15 2.15 5.30
CA ASP A 291 24.84 2.66 6.64
C ASP A 291 24.17 4.03 6.50
N VAL A 292 22.90 3.98 6.09
CA VAL A 292 22.06 5.15 5.87
C VAL A 292 20.87 5.19 6.83
N SER A 293 20.25 6.35 6.99
CA SER A 293 18.97 6.49 7.71
C SER A 293 18.09 7.52 7.04
N PHE A 294 16.79 7.31 7.13
CA PHE A 294 15.79 8.12 6.45
C PHE A 294 15.21 9.16 7.41
N VAL A 295 15.23 10.43 7.01
CA VAL A 295 14.68 11.54 7.80
C VAL A 295 13.58 12.24 7.02
N ILE A 296 12.35 12.04 7.48
CA ILE A 296 11.13 12.60 6.88
C ILE A 296 10.84 13.96 7.53
N HIS A 297 10.75 14.98 6.69
CA HIS A 297 10.56 16.38 7.07
C HIS A 297 9.14 16.87 6.80
N ASN A 298 8.52 16.37 5.73
CA ASN A 298 7.24 16.83 5.23
C ASN A 298 6.23 15.69 5.12
N LEU A 299 4.95 15.98 5.36
CA LEU A 299 3.87 15.00 5.22
C LEU A 299 2.79 15.59 4.29
N PRO A 300 2.70 15.11 3.03
CA PRO A 300 1.56 15.42 2.17
C PRO A 300 0.34 14.64 2.68
N ILE A 301 -0.66 15.37 3.18
CA ILE A 301 -1.83 14.80 3.85
C ILE A 301 -3.08 15.33 3.16
N ILE A 302 -4.06 14.46 2.87
CA ILE A 302 -5.37 14.87 2.37
C ILE A 302 -5.93 15.99 3.27
N ALA A 303 -6.35 17.09 2.66
CA ALA A 303 -6.75 18.31 3.36
C ALA A 303 -7.73 18.01 4.52
N LYS A 304 -7.55 18.73 5.63
CA LYS A 304 -8.32 18.55 6.88
C LYS A 304 -8.11 17.23 7.63
N MET A 305 -7.47 16.20 7.07
CA MET A 305 -7.27 14.93 7.80
C MET A 305 -6.31 15.08 8.99
N ALA A 306 -5.32 15.96 8.90
CA ALA A 306 -4.48 16.34 10.04
C ALA A 306 -5.32 16.97 11.18
N THR A 307 -6.33 17.79 10.85
CA THR A 307 -7.24 18.41 11.82
C THR A 307 -8.12 17.36 12.51
N ILE A 308 -8.72 16.44 11.75
CA ILE A 308 -9.50 15.33 12.30
C ILE A 308 -8.63 14.47 13.22
N SER A 309 -7.42 14.12 12.79
CA SER A 309 -6.51 13.29 13.57
C SER A 309 -6.18 13.92 14.93
N LYS A 310 -5.88 15.23 14.94
CA LYS A 310 -5.65 16.00 16.17
C LYS A 310 -6.89 16.06 17.07
N ALA A 311 -8.07 16.31 16.51
CA ALA A 311 -9.32 16.37 17.28
C ALA A 311 -9.64 15.03 17.96
N CYS A 312 -9.21 13.92 17.38
CA CYS A 312 -9.30 12.59 17.95
C CYS A 312 -8.14 12.22 18.89
N GLY A 313 -7.37 13.20 19.39
CA GLY A 313 -6.24 12.96 20.28
C GLY A 313 -5.10 12.17 19.63
N ASN A 314 -4.94 12.28 18.31
CA ASN A 314 -4.02 11.48 17.49
C ASN A 314 -4.25 9.97 17.59
N ALA A 315 -5.48 9.50 17.86
CA ALA A 315 -5.81 8.07 17.91
C ALA A 315 -5.46 7.31 16.61
N PHE A 316 -5.35 8.02 15.48
CA PHE A 316 -4.93 7.45 14.20
C PHE A 316 -3.41 7.38 14.04
N GLY A 317 -2.63 8.17 14.78
CA GLY A 317 -1.18 8.23 14.60
C GLY A 317 -0.72 8.86 13.26
N LEU A 318 -1.57 9.65 12.60
CA LEU A 318 -1.30 10.21 11.27
C LEU A 318 -0.05 11.09 11.24
N LEU A 319 0.10 11.98 12.23
CA LEU A 319 1.24 12.88 12.31
C LEU A 319 2.53 12.18 12.77
N GLN A 320 2.37 11.02 13.41
CA GLN A 320 3.44 10.12 13.82
C GLN A 320 3.85 9.17 12.69
N GLY A 321 3.15 9.19 11.55
CA GLY A 321 3.39 8.29 10.42
C GLY A 321 2.99 6.84 10.65
N THR A 322 2.17 6.56 11.66
CA THR A 322 1.71 5.20 12.01
C THR A 322 0.24 4.96 11.66
N SER A 323 -0.45 5.97 11.10
CA SER A 323 -1.77 5.78 10.50
C SER A 323 -1.64 4.82 9.35
N ALA A 324 -2.53 3.83 9.33
CA ALA A 324 -2.54 2.87 8.26
C ALA A 324 -3.01 3.56 6.96
N GLU A 325 -2.43 3.16 5.85
CA GLU A 325 -2.85 3.55 4.51
C GLU A 325 -3.34 2.30 3.76
N THR A 326 -4.18 2.50 2.75
CA THR A 326 -4.57 1.41 1.84
C THR A 326 -4.29 1.84 0.43
N SER A 327 -3.64 1.00 -0.38
CA SER A 327 -3.21 1.34 -1.74
C SER A 327 -2.54 2.72 -1.81
N GLY A 328 -1.60 2.98 -0.90
CA GLY A 328 -0.90 4.25 -0.85
C GLY A 328 0.12 4.39 -1.97
N GLY A 329 0.95 5.43 -1.86
CA GLY A 329 1.93 5.75 -2.90
C GLY A 329 3.22 4.98 -2.71
N LEU A 330 4.07 5.06 -3.72
CA LEU A 330 5.46 4.66 -3.62
C LEU A 330 6.24 5.66 -2.76
N LEU A 331 7.06 5.14 -1.85
CA LEU A 331 8.13 5.84 -1.16
C LEU A 331 9.45 5.51 -1.87
N VAL A 332 9.84 6.39 -2.79
CA VAL A 332 10.99 6.20 -3.68
C VAL A 332 12.21 6.93 -3.13
N VAL A 333 13.35 6.25 -3.11
CA VAL A 333 14.66 6.83 -2.81
C VAL A 333 15.35 7.17 -4.14
N LEU A 334 15.62 8.45 -4.36
CA LEU A 334 16.15 8.98 -5.62
C LEU A 334 17.41 9.83 -5.40
N PRO A 335 18.31 9.87 -6.39
CA PRO A 335 19.34 10.90 -6.46
C PRO A 335 18.70 12.30 -6.38
N ARG A 336 19.29 13.18 -5.59
CA ARG A 336 18.74 14.51 -5.29
C ARG A 336 18.46 15.33 -6.54
N GLU A 337 19.37 15.26 -7.50
CA GLU A 337 19.33 15.96 -8.79
C GLU A 337 18.21 15.45 -9.70
N GLN A 338 17.75 14.20 -9.53
CA GLN A 338 16.70 13.60 -10.35
C GLN A 338 15.30 13.78 -9.76
N ALA A 339 15.19 13.93 -8.44
CA ALA A 339 13.90 13.89 -7.75
C ALA A 339 12.90 14.96 -8.20
N ALA A 340 13.36 16.17 -8.52
CA ALA A 340 12.49 17.25 -9.00
C ALA A 340 11.92 16.93 -10.40
N ALA A 341 12.73 16.36 -11.28
CA ALA A 341 12.32 15.95 -12.62
C ALA A 341 11.35 14.75 -12.55
N TYR A 342 11.62 13.77 -11.69
CA TYR A 342 10.71 12.67 -11.40
C TYR A 342 9.32 13.16 -10.96
N CYS A 343 9.26 14.09 -10.00
CA CYS A 343 7.98 14.65 -9.53
C CYS A 343 7.23 15.40 -10.64
N LYS A 344 7.94 16.17 -11.47
CA LYS A 344 7.36 16.92 -12.58
C LYS A 344 6.80 15.99 -13.66
N ASP A 345 7.50 14.90 -13.97
CA ASP A 345 7.05 13.92 -14.98
C ASP A 345 5.82 13.13 -14.52
N ILE A 346 5.74 12.75 -13.23
CA ILE A 346 4.51 12.16 -12.68
C ILE A 346 3.34 13.14 -12.88
N GLN A 347 3.52 14.41 -12.50
CA GLN A 347 2.46 15.40 -12.65
C GLN A 347 2.06 15.62 -14.11
N ALA A 348 3.03 15.61 -15.03
CA ALA A 348 2.76 15.78 -16.46
C ALA A 348 2.02 14.58 -17.09
N GLN A 349 2.27 13.35 -16.61
CA GLN A 349 1.68 12.14 -17.19
C GLN A 349 0.36 11.74 -16.53
N GLU A 350 0.23 11.90 -15.20
CA GLU A 350 -0.96 11.47 -14.47
C GLU A 350 -1.84 12.63 -14.00
N GLY A 351 -1.36 13.88 -14.06
CA GLY A 351 -2.06 15.04 -13.49
C GLY A 351 -1.94 15.17 -11.96
N TYR A 352 -1.26 14.24 -11.29
CA TYR A 352 -1.11 14.22 -9.83
C TYR A 352 0.30 14.59 -9.38
N GLN A 353 0.41 15.37 -8.31
CA GLN A 353 1.70 15.74 -7.74
C GLN A 353 2.34 14.60 -6.92
N ALA A 354 3.66 14.50 -6.97
CA ALA A 354 4.49 13.77 -6.00
C ALA A 354 5.33 14.75 -5.17
N TRP A 355 5.77 14.34 -3.98
CA TRP A 355 6.42 15.23 -3.02
C TRP A 355 7.76 14.71 -2.55
N ILE A 356 8.79 15.56 -2.58
CA ILE A 356 10.03 15.31 -1.84
C ILE A 356 9.72 15.55 -0.35
N ILE A 357 9.74 14.48 0.43
CA ILE A 357 9.32 14.48 1.83
C ILE A 357 10.47 14.39 2.81
N GLY A 358 11.67 14.03 2.37
CA GLY A 358 12.79 13.82 3.26
C GLY A 358 14.10 13.56 2.56
N VAL A 359 15.09 13.16 3.35
CA VAL A 359 16.47 12.93 2.90
C VAL A 359 17.03 11.65 3.49
N VAL A 360 18.05 11.11 2.83
CA VAL A 360 18.85 10.00 3.30
C VAL A 360 20.17 10.53 3.87
N GLU A 361 20.41 10.25 5.13
CA GLU A 361 21.60 10.66 5.87
C GLU A 361 22.47 9.45 6.22
N LYS A 362 23.71 9.67 6.65
CA LYS A 362 24.51 8.60 7.26
C LYS A 362 23.86 8.15 8.57
N GLY A 363 23.68 6.85 8.78
CA GLY A 363 23.04 6.35 9.99
C GLY A 363 22.93 4.83 10.09
N GLY A 364 22.25 4.34 11.14
CA GLY A 364 22.20 2.92 11.50
C GLY A 364 21.02 2.14 10.89
N ARG A 365 20.65 2.39 9.62
CA ARG A 365 19.52 1.71 8.93
C ARG A 365 18.17 1.90 9.62
N THR A 366 17.90 3.14 10.01
CA THR A 366 16.66 3.54 10.70
C THR A 366 15.88 4.57 9.88
N ALA A 367 14.60 4.76 10.21
CA ALA A 367 13.82 5.87 9.70
C ALA A 367 13.13 6.62 10.84
N LYS A 368 13.05 7.95 10.70
CA LYS A 368 12.35 8.83 11.65
C LYS A 368 11.60 9.94 10.91
N ILE A 369 10.51 10.40 11.51
CA ILE A 369 9.88 11.68 11.19
C ILE A 369 10.39 12.70 12.21
N ILE A 370 10.74 13.91 11.78
CA ILE A 370 11.17 14.98 12.70
C ILE A 370 10.05 15.35 13.68
N ASP A 371 10.37 15.92 14.85
CA ASP A 371 9.39 16.20 15.91
C ASP A 371 8.24 17.12 15.47
N LYS A 372 8.51 18.03 14.53
CA LYS A 372 7.55 18.99 13.98
C LYS A 372 7.57 18.93 12.46
N PRO A 373 7.00 17.87 11.85
CA PRO A 373 7.01 17.75 10.41
C PRO A 373 6.13 18.83 9.78
N ARG A 374 6.56 19.36 8.64
CA ARG A 374 5.74 20.30 7.87
C ARG A 374 4.59 19.54 7.22
N ILE A 375 3.35 19.94 7.51
CA ILE A 375 2.19 19.40 6.83
C ILE A 375 1.99 20.12 5.51
N ILE A 376 1.95 19.36 4.42
CA ILE A 376 1.55 19.84 3.10
C ILE A 376 0.09 19.42 2.94
N GLU A 377 -0.86 20.36 3.05
CA GLU A 377 -2.26 20.03 2.80
C GLU A 377 -2.47 19.79 1.31
N VAL A 378 -2.91 18.57 0.98
CA VAL A 378 -3.23 18.17 -0.38
C VAL A 378 -4.73 18.36 -0.60
N PRO A 379 -5.13 19.28 -1.49
CA PRO A 379 -6.54 19.60 -1.69
C PRO A 379 -7.34 18.39 -2.17
N ALA A 380 -8.66 18.44 -1.99
CA ALA A 380 -9.56 17.39 -2.47
C ALA A 380 -9.66 17.31 -4.00
N LYS A 381 -9.20 18.36 -4.70
CA LYS A 381 -9.12 18.47 -6.16
C LYS A 381 -7.77 19.05 -6.54
N ASP A 382 -7.19 18.58 -7.64
CA ASP A 382 -5.94 19.13 -8.15
C ASP A 382 -6.16 20.48 -8.88
N THR A 383 -7.37 20.71 -9.42
CA THR A 383 -7.79 21.98 -10.04
C THR A 383 -9.02 22.58 -9.33
N GLU A 384 -8.98 23.88 -9.02
CA GLU A 384 -10.16 24.62 -8.53
C GLU A 384 -11.17 24.83 -9.68
N GLY A 385 -12.45 24.50 -9.46
CA GLY A 385 -13.54 24.81 -10.40
C GLY A 385 -14.01 23.66 -11.31
N GLU A 386 -13.29 22.55 -11.40
CA GLU A 386 -13.74 21.38 -12.16
C GLU A 386 -14.74 20.54 -11.35
N LEU A 387 -15.88 20.17 -11.96
CA LEU A 387 -16.86 19.23 -11.42
C LEU A 387 -16.55 17.85 -11.98
N TRP A 388 -16.09 16.94 -11.10
CA TRP A 388 -15.96 15.49 -11.28
C TRP A 388 -15.36 15.04 -12.61
#